data_AF-A0A537QXS7-F1
#
_entry.id   AF-A0A537QXS7-F1
#
_cell.length_a   1.000
_cell.length_b   1.000
_cell.length_c   1.000
_cell.angle_alpha   90.00
_cell.angle_beta   90.00
_cell.angle_gamma   90.00
#
_symmetry.space_group_name_H-M   'P 1'
#
loop_
_entity.id
_entity.type
_entity.pdbx_description
1 polymer ?
#
loop_
_entity_poly.entity_id
_entity_poly.type
_entity_poly.pdbx_seq_one_letter_code
_entity_poly.pdbx_strand_id
1 'polypeptide(L)'
;MVRIQFGSIAGYALLAGALALSPAQPVAAQGVPSAVQGVTAATSIGSDEPLQIVWEVRNRFRLFREERDFLLHSESARGRSVLASEQALEVQSDGRGWARNTVNRLCIDLFGRISEPCNRDNVKESYLTPVDHPVTVRLVGAVPVGATCAWAFDDGDGPQQSTFDCAEPVNLRVRYGRVTVASVDVSSGPETPQRVSTEIMVRDVFIAGLGDSIASGEGNPDRAMALADEGFCFRSYLGTATSQYFRPSRAGYKGGRACESPETLQAWQRYSALWLNSACHRSLYSYQTRTALALAVQYPHIAVTFLPLACTGATISDGLFGAQRARECAATKTPSPCRGTVAAQLDELRAAVAAAKKRQPDRNLDLVLLSIGGNDINFSGLVADVIVDTPTERVLFRRSGVMGSVEDSRAALARELPQNFGRMREALKPLIGGELSHVVYVSYANPTLAAAGTPCPGGRAGFDIHPSFNAAPQRLANVSAYVQNEFLPQLKALATCRSGVLCRDPTVDRMTFVRAYVPRARWVRDANDSYFSAMTYPQGLPSSSQPADIHAATWGILSAV
;
A
#
# COMPACT_ATOMS: atom_id res chain seq x y z
N MET A 1 -77.38 9.18 -33.31
CA MET A 1 -78.69 9.26 -32.61
C MET A 1 -78.88 7.99 -31.78
N VAL A 2 -79.92 7.96 -30.94
CA VAL A 2 -80.28 6.87 -29.99
C VAL A 2 -79.35 6.74 -28.76
N ARG A 3 -79.96 6.89 -27.58
CA ARG A 3 -79.48 6.41 -26.26
C ARG A 3 -80.30 5.16 -25.90
N ILE A 4 -79.69 4.17 -25.24
CA ILE A 4 -80.35 3.30 -24.23
C ILE A 4 -79.36 3.12 -23.05
N GLN A 5 -79.82 2.68 -21.89
CA GLN A 5 -79.22 2.94 -20.57
C GLN A 5 -79.12 1.69 -19.67
N PHE A 6 -78.12 1.71 -18.78
CA PHE A 6 -77.99 1.00 -17.48
C PHE A 6 -77.93 -0.55 -17.40
N GLY A 7 -77.18 -1.00 -16.38
CA GLY A 7 -76.98 -2.40 -16.00
C GLY A 7 -75.77 -2.56 -15.07
N SER A 8 -75.88 -2.17 -13.80
CA SER A 8 -74.77 -2.17 -12.83
C SER A 8 -74.84 -3.35 -11.83
N ILE A 9 -73.68 -3.92 -11.48
CA ILE A 9 -73.50 -4.86 -10.35
C ILE A 9 -72.26 -4.43 -9.54
N ALA A 10 -72.32 -4.54 -8.21
CA ALA A 10 -71.24 -4.19 -7.27
C ALA A 10 -70.21 -5.33 -7.09
N GLY A 11 -69.08 -5.22 -6.38
CA GLY A 11 -68.43 -4.14 -5.60
C GLY A 11 -66.92 -4.44 -5.54
N TYR A 12 -66.05 -3.91 -4.65
CA TYR A 12 -66.23 -3.15 -3.42
C TYR A 12 -65.03 -2.19 -3.20
N ALA A 13 -65.23 -1.13 -2.42
CA ALA A 13 -64.26 -0.20 -1.80
C ALA A 13 -62.74 -0.27 -2.15
N LEU A 14 -62.22 0.82 -2.74
CA LEU A 14 -60.82 1.25 -2.60
C LEU A 14 -60.75 2.44 -1.63
N LEU A 15 -60.03 2.28 -0.51
CA LEU A 15 -59.80 3.34 0.48
C LEU A 15 -58.51 4.10 0.15
N ALA A 16 -58.63 5.38 -0.19
CA ALA A 16 -57.49 6.27 -0.45
C ALA A 16 -56.85 6.76 0.86
N GLY A 17 -55.92 5.98 1.41
CA GLY A 17 -55.12 6.37 2.57
C GLY A 17 -53.90 7.22 2.17
N ALA A 18 -53.94 8.52 2.42
CA ALA A 18 -52.76 9.39 2.26
C ALA A 18 -51.77 9.15 3.42
N LEU A 19 -50.60 8.59 3.11
CA LEU A 19 -49.50 8.45 4.06
C LEU A 19 -48.38 9.44 3.73
N ALA A 20 -48.04 10.30 4.68
CA ALA A 20 -46.97 11.27 4.54
C ALA A 20 -45.60 10.57 4.55
N LEU A 21 -44.71 10.99 3.66
CA LEU A 21 -43.31 10.55 3.63
C LEU A 21 -42.52 11.26 4.74
N SER A 22 -42.52 10.68 5.94
CA SER A 22 -41.57 11.06 7.00
C SER A 22 -40.13 10.81 6.52
N PRO A 23 -39.18 11.75 6.73
CA PRO A 23 -37.78 11.50 6.43
C PRO A 23 -37.24 10.38 7.32
N ALA A 24 -36.63 9.36 6.72
CA ALA A 24 -36.05 8.25 7.47
C ALA A 24 -34.91 8.75 8.35
N GLN A 25 -35.01 8.55 9.66
CA GLN A 25 -33.92 8.84 10.59
C GLN A 25 -32.72 7.91 10.29
N PRO A 26 -31.47 8.41 10.33
CA PRO A 26 -30.30 7.56 10.15
C PRO A 26 -30.21 6.56 11.30
N VAL A 27 -30.32 5.27 11.00
CA VAL A 27 -30.13 4.20 11.98
C VAL A 27 -28.69 4.27 12.51
N ALA A 28 -28.54 4.52 13.81
CA ALA A 28 -27.24 4.60 14.44
C ALA A 28 -26.50 3.27 14.30
N ALA A 29 -25.37 3.29 13.58
CA ALA A 29 -24.49 2.13 13.51
C ALA A 29 -23.93 1.85 14.91
N GLN A 30 -24.23 0.67 15.45
CA GLN A 30 -23.73 0.26 16.77
C GLN A 30 -22.20 0.19 16.73
N GLY A 31 -21.56 1.01 17.57
CA GLY A 31 -20.11 1.18 17.54
C GLY A 31 -19.38 -0.11 17.94
N VAL A 32 -18.41 -0.52 17.11
CA VAL A 32 -17.35 -1.41 17.57
C VAL A 32 -16.59 -0.68 18.68
N PRO A 33 -16.33 -1.30 19.84
CA PRO A 33 -15.68 -0.61 20.96
C PRO A 33 -14.25 -0.21 20.58
N SER A 34 -14.05 1.09 20.37
CA SER A 34 -12.73 1.70 20.14
C SER A 34 -11.89 1.65 21.41
N ALA A 35 -11.21 0.52 21.64
CA ALA A 35 -10.12 0.39 22.61
C ALA A 35 -8.87 1.14 22.11
N VAL A 36 -9.02 2.43 21.87
CA VAL A 36 -7.95 3.37 21.54
C VAL A 36 -7.93 4.42 22.64
N GLN A 37 -7.29 4.08 23.75
CA GLN A 37 -6.88 5.09 24.73
C GLN A 37 -5.83 5.98 24.02
N GLY A 38 -6.20 7.22 23.75
CA GLY A 38 -5.36 8.13 22.99
C GLY A 38 -4.14 8.58 23.79
N VAL A 39 -2.95 8.37 23.25
CA VAL A 39 -1.79 9.19 23.63
C VAL A 39 -2.00 10.55 23.00
N THR A 40 -2.27 11.57 23.82
CA THR A 40 -2.61 12.92 23.37
C THR A 40 -1.40 13.63 22.78
N ALA A 41 -1.48 14.01 21.50
CA ALA A 41 -0.50 14.87 20.87
C ALA A 41 -0.75 16.33 21.27
N ALA A 42 0.20 16.93 21.99
CA ALA A 42 0.29 18.37 22.28
C ALA A 42 -1.03 19.02 22.76
N THR A 43 -1.50 18.62 23.94
CA THR A 43 -2.32 19.51 24.77
C THR A 43 -1.59 20.83 24.97
N SER A 44 -2.33 21.94 25.03
CA SER A 44 -1.84 23.18 25.62
C SER A 44 -1.69 22.94 27.13
N ILE A 45 -0.50 22.49 27.54
CA ILE A 45 -0.16 22.23 28.94
C ILE A 45 -0.40 23.51 29.74
N GLY A 46 -1.24 23.40 30.79
CA GLY A 46 -1.54 24.52 31.67
C GLY A 46 -0.31 24.92 32.48
N SER A 47 -0.24 26.19 32.89
CA SER A 47 0.88 26.75 33.67
C SER A 47 1.03 26.19 35.10
N ASP A 48 0.25 25.16 35.47
CA ASP A 48 0.27 24.48 36.77
C ASP A 48 0.89 23.05 36.69
N GLU A 49 1.17 22.50 35.50
CA GLU A 49 1.81 21.18 35.42
C GLU A 49 3.32 21.25 35.78
N PRO A 50 3.85 20.25 36.51
CA PRO A 50 5.26 20.24 36.93
C PRO A 50 6.19 20.16 35.71
N LEU A 51 7.39 20.72 35.87
CA LEU A 51 8.42 20.74 34.83
C LEU A 51 8.80 19.33 34.35
N GLN A 52 8.73 19.10 33.04
CA GLN A 52 9.04 17.82 32.39
C GLN A 52 9.88 18.03 31.13
N ILE A 53 10.86 17.16 30.93
CA ILE A 53 11.58 17.07 29.65
C ILE A 53 10.82 16.12 28.73
N VAL A 54 10.36 16.64 27.59
CA VAL A 54 9.76 15.84 26.51
C VAL A 54 10.69 15.81 25.31
N TRP A 55 10.67 14.71 24.56
CA TRP A 55 11.51 14.54 23.38
C TRP A 55 10.80 13.77 22.27
N GLU A 56 11.24 13.98 21.03
CA GLU A 56 10.80 13.19 19.88
C GLU A 56 11.94 12.98 18.88
N VAL A 57 11.89 11.86 18.15
CA VAL A 57 12.68 11.66 16.94
C VAL A 57 12.13 12.58 15.86
N ARG A 58 13.02 13.25 15.12
CA ARG A 58 12.67 14.23 14.08
C ARG A 58 12.14 13.55 12.81
N ASN A 59 13.03 13.07 11.95
CA ASN A 59 12.67 12.35 10.73
C ASN A 59 12.46 10.85 11.02
N ARG A 60 11.29 10.50 11.56
CA ARG A 60 11.01 9.16 12.11
C ARG A 60 10.87 8.07 11.05
N PHE A 61 10.36 8.40 9.86
CA PHE A 61 10.20 7.43 8.77
C PHE A 61 11.41 7.41 7.85
N ARG A 62 12.38 6.52 8.12
CA ARG A 62 13.73 6.62 7.55
C ARG A 62 13.80 6.41 6.03
N LEU A 63 12.73 5.97 5.38
CA LEU A 63 12.66 5.90 3.91
C LEU A 63 12.71 7.29 3.25
N PHE A 64 12.19 8.34 3.90
CA PHE A 64 12.20 9.73 3.39
C PHE A 64 13.54 10.43 3.69
N ARG A 65 14.28 10.89 2.67
CA ARG A 65 15.59 11.55 2.85
C ARG A 65 15.55 12.88 3.58
N GLU A 66 14.38 13.50 3.70
CA GLU A 66 14.24 14.86 4.21
C GLU A 66 13.11 14.92 5.24
N GLU A 67 13.39 15.49 6.40
CA GLU A 67 12.46 15.70 7.52
C GLU A 67 11.16 16.38 7.08
N ARG A 68 11.22 17.34 6.15
CA ARG A 68 10.02 18.03 5.63
C ARG A 68 8.99 17.07 5.01
N ASP A 69 9.44 15.98 4.38
CA ASP A 69 8.53 14.98 3.83
C ASP A 69 7.84 14.20 4.96
N PHE A 70 8.49 13.99 6.11
CA PHE A 70 7.88 13.37 7.28
C PHE A 70 6.94 14.33 8.05
N LEU A 71 7.33 15.59 8.24
CA LEU A 71 6.54 16.59 8.97
C LEU A 71 5.15 16.81 8.35
N LEU A 72 5.06 16.82 7.02
CA LEU A 72 3.77 16.86 6.31
C LEU A 72 2.78 15.77 6.79
N HIS A 73 3.27 14.56 7.04
CA HIS A 73 2.42 13.47 7.56
C HIS A 73 2.15 13.57 9.07
N SER A 74 3.12 14.00 9.88
CA SER A 74 2.93 14.13 11.34
C SER A 74 2.05 15.33 11.74
N GLU A 75 1.97 16.35 10.88
CA GLU A 75 1.01 17.45 10.99
C GLU A 75 -0.36 17.08 10.43
N SER A 76 -0.43 16.52 9.21
CA SER A 76 -1.71 16.19 8.56
C SER A 76 -2.48 15.07 9.29
N ALA A 77 -1.80 14.10 9.93
CA ALA A 77 -2.46 13.01 10.64
C ALA A 77 -3.19 13.43 11.93
N ARG A 78 -2.95 14.63 12.48
CA ARG A 78 -3.54 15.07 13.76
C ARG A 78 -5.07 15.10 13.66
N GLY A 79 -5.73 14.20 14.40
CA GLY A 79 -7.20 14.04 14.39
C GLY A 79 -7.78 13.48 13.09
N ARG A 80 -6.97 12.97 12.15
CA ARG A 80 -7.42 12.44 10.85
C ARG A 80 -7.18 10.94 10.73
N SER A 81 -8.03 10.25 9.97
CA SER A 81 -7.70 8.90 9.47
C SER A 81 -6.61 8.99 8.41
N VAL A 82 -5.91 7.87 8.12
CA VAL A 82 -4.87 7.83 7.08
C VAL A 82 -5.39 8.37 5.74
N LEU A 83 -6.57 7.92 5.29
CA LEU A 83 -7.17 8.39 4.04
C LEU A 83 -7.48 9.90 4.06
N ALA A 84 -8.02 10.42 5.16
CA ALA A 84 -8.32 11.85 5.28
C ALA A 84 -7.05 12.72 5.37
N SER A 85 -5.97 12.20 5.95
CA SER A 85 -4.65 12.83 5.97
C SER A 85 -4.02 12.87 4.57
N GLU A 86 -4.10 11.77 3.81
CA GLU A 86 -3.63 11.71 2.43
C GLU A 86 -4.41 12.64 1.50
N GLN A 87 -5.74 12.68 1.62
CA GLN A 87 -6.61 13.60 0.85
C GLN A 87 -6.31 15.08 1.14
N ALA A 88 -5.98 15.43 2.39
CA ALA A 88 -5.57 16.79 2.75
C ALA A 88 -4.20 17.15 2.14
N LEU A 89 -3.26 16.20 2.10
CA LEU A 89 -1.94 16.39 1.46
C LEU A 89 -2.04 16.43 -0.07
N GLU A 90 -3.05 15.78 -0.66
CA GLU A 90 -3.27 15.74 -2.10
C GLU A 90 -3.45 17.14 -2.73
N VAL A 91 -4.02 18.07 -1.98
CA VAL A 91 -4.21 19.47 -2.39
C VAL A 91 -2.88 20.15 -2.73
N GLN A 92 -1.78 19.78 -2.06
CA GLN A 92 -0.42 20.30 -2.31
C GLN A 92 0.21 19.77 -3.61
N SER A 93 -0.51 18.95 -4.38
CA SER A 93 -0.06 18.32 -5.62
C SER A 93 -0.97 18.61 -6.82
N ASP A 94 -1.94 19.52 -6.66
CA ASP A 94 -3.06 19.79 -7.58
C ASP A 94 -4.02 18.59 -7.76
N GLY A 95 -4.25 17.80 -6.70
CA GLY A 95 -5.09 16.59 -6.77
C GLY A 95 -4.42 15.44 -7.56
N ARG A 96 -3.12 15.22 -7.30
CA ARG A 96 -2.28 14.25 -8.04
C ARG A 96 -1.43 13.37 -7.12
N GLY A 97 -1.88 13.22 -5.86
CA GLY A 97 -1.24 12.39 -4.84
C GLY A 97 -0.04 13.03 -4.12
N TRP A 98 0.04 12.85 -2.79
CA TRP A 98 1.16 13.35 -1.97
C TRP A 98 2.52 12.77 -2.41
N ALA A 99 2.57 11.48 -2.76
CA ALA A 99 3.80 10.76 -3.11
C ALA A 99 4.52 11.33 -4.35
N ARG A 100 3.79 12.07 -5.20
CA ARG A 100 4.29 12.72 -6.42
C ARG A 100 5.55 13.54 -6.19
N ASN A 101 5.60 14.25 -5.07
CA ASN A 101 6.67 15.16 -4.73
C ASN A 101 7.83 14.45 -3.99
N THR A 102 7.54 13.35 -3.30
CA THR A 102 8.45 12.67 -2.35
C THR A 102 9.16 11.45 -2.95
N VAL A 103 8.58 10.75 -3.93
CA VAL A 103 9.09 9.47 -4.48
C VAL A 103 10.52 9.52 -5.04
N ASN A 104 11.01 10.70 -5.44
CA ASN A 104 12.39 10.87 -5.92
C ASN A 104 13.41 11.20 -4.81
N ARG A 105 12.96 11.30 -3.54
CA ARG A 105 13.75 11.69 -2.36
C ARG A 105 13.80 10.59 -1.30
N LEU A 106 14.03 9.36 -1.73
CA LEU A 106 13.96 8.17 -0.88
C LEU A 106 15.31 7.47 -0.70
N CYS A 107 15.53 6.79 0.41
CA CYS A 107 16.73 5.96 0.62
C CYS A 107 16.74 4.65 -0.18
N ILE A 108 15.72 4.42 -1.01
CA ILE A 108 15.65 3.35 -2.01
C ILE A 108 15.47 4.01 -3.38
N ASP A 109 16.22 3.57 -4.39
CA ASP A 109 16.11 4.10 -5.75
C ASP A 109 14.94 3.47 -6.54
N LEU A 110 14.64 4.03 -7.71
CA LEU A 110 13.55 3.56 -8.59
C LEU A 110 13.76 2.14 -9.17
N PHE A 111 14.92 1.52 -8.91
CA PHE A 111 15.21 0.11 -9.21
C PHE A 111 15.08 -0.78 -7.97
N GLY A 112 14.58 -0.25 -6.84
CA GLY A 112 14.42 -0.96 -5.56
C GLY A 112 15.70 -1.09 -4.75
N ARG A 113 16.81 -0.45 -5.14
CA ARG A 113 18.12 -0.62 -4.49
C ARG A 113 18.28 0.36 -3.35
N ILE A 114 18.74 -0.14 -2.20
CA ILE A 114 19.11 0.70 -1.06
C ILE A 114 20.27 1.63 -1.44
N SER A 115 20.12 2.92 -1.15
CA SER A 115 21.18 3.91 -1.22
C SER A 115 22.10 3.75 0.00
N GLU A 116 23.34 3.35 -0.21
CA GLU A 116 24.29 3.04 0.85
C GLU A 116 25.67 3.69 0.53
N PRO A 117 26.08 4.75 1.26
CA PRO A 117 25.31 5.48 2.27
C PRO A 117 24.12 6.22 1.65
N CYS A 118 23.05 6.39 2.43
CA CYS A 118 21.98 7.31 2.09
C CYS A 118 22.33 8.72 2.61
N ASN A 119 22.08 9.76 1.81
CA ASN A 119 22.09 11.13 2.32
C ASN A 119 20.69 11.44 2.91
N ARG A 120 20.60 11.51 4.23
CA ARG A 120 19.39 11.80 5.01
C ARG A 120 19.61 13.06 5.82
N ASP A 121 18.77 14.07 5.65
CA ASP A 121 18.84 15.33 6.42
C ASP A 121 20.24 15.98 6.34
N ASN A 122 20.87 15.89 5.16
CA ASN A 122 22.25 16.26 4.83
C ASN A 122 23.38 15.44 5.50
N VAL A 123 23.04 14.39 6.25
CA VAL A 123 23.97 13.44 6.86
C VAL A 123 24.08 12.17 6.00
N LYS A 124 25.31 11.69 5.75
CA LYS A 124 25.55 10.38 5.14
C LYS A 124 25.46 9.28 6.20
N GLU A 125 24.37 8.53 6.23
CA GLU A 125 24.16 7.41 7.16
C GLU A 125 23.88 6.10 6.41
N SER A 126 24.08 4.96 7.07
CA SER A 126 23.64 3.67 6.51
C SER A 126 22.14 3.52 6.64
N TYR A 127 21.48 3.05 5.58
CA TYR A 127 20.03 2.87 5.63
C TYR A 127 19.60 1.73 6.56
N LEU A 128 20.31 0.60 6.58
CA LEU A 128 19.92 -0.54 7.41
C LEU A 128 20.41 -0.47 8.86
N THR A 129 21.53 0.23 9.09
CA THR A 129 22.24 0.26 10.39
C THR A 129 22.55 1.70 10.82
N PRO A 130 21.57 2.43 11.38
CA PRO A 130 21.80 3.77 11.93
C PRO A 130 22.74 3.68 13.15
N VAL A 131 23.68 4.62 13.27
CA VAL A 131 24.58 4.72 14.43
C VAL A 131 24.08 5.72 15.47
N ASP A 132 23.18 6.62 15.06
CA ASP A 132 22.56 7.67 15.86
C ASP A 132 21.22 8.10 15.21
N HIS A 133 20.44 8.89 15.95
CA HIS A 133 19.14 9.41 15.50
C HIS A 133 18.98 10.90 15.85
N PRO A 134 18.47 11.75 14.92
CA PRO A 134 18.17 13.14 15.21
C PRO A 134 16.91 13.26 16.08
N VAL A 135 17.05 13.91 17.23
CA VAL A 135 15.96 14.18 18.18
C VAL A 135 15.82 15.67 18.46
N THR A 136 14.61 16.07 18.82
CA THR A 136 14.30 17.38 19.41
C THR A 136 13.90 17.16 20.86
N VAL A 137 14.43 17.98 21.76
CA VAL A 137 14.19 17.93 23.22
C VAL A 137 13.67 19.30 23.67
N ARG A 138 12.68 19.31 24.57
CA ARG A 138 12.02 20.51 25.07
C ARG A 138 11.71 20.39 26.56
N LEU A 139 11.72 21.52 27.25
CA LEU A 139 11.10 21.64 28.57
C LEU A 139 9.63 22.05 28.39
N VAL A 140 8.74 21.46 29.19
CA VAL A 140 7.31 21.81 29.26
C VAL A 140 6.85 21.82 30.73
N GLY A 141 5.65 22.37 30.98
CA GLY A 141 5.12 22.62 32.32
C GLY A 141 5.28 24.09 32.73
N ALA A 142 5.27 24.36 34.04
CA ALA A 142 5.36 25.68 34.66
C ALA A 142 6.76 26.35 34.54
N VAL A 143 7.22 26.61 33.31
CA VAL A 143 8.50 27.29 33.04
C VAL A 143 8.43 28.77 33.46
N PRO A 144 9.31 29.27 34.36
CA PRO A 144 9.29 30.68 34.74
C PRO A 144 9.67 31.60 33.57
N VAL A 145 9.00 32.74 33.47
CA VAL A 145 9.22 33.71 32.37
C VAL A 145 10.63 34.29 32.45
N GLY A 146 11.40 34.15 31.36
CA GLY A 146 12.81 34.58 31.30
C GLY A 146 13.79 33.65 32.01
N ALA A 147 13.39 32.42 32.34
CA ALA A 147 14.31 31.42 32.87
C ALA A 147 15.36 30.98 31.84
N THR A 148 16.59 30.79 32.30
CA THR A 148 17.65 30.16 31.51
C THR A 148 17.74 28.67 31.85
N CYS A 149 17.89 27.85 30.81
CA CYS A 149 17.96 26.40 30.91
C CYS A 149 19.36 25.92 30.57
N ALA A 150 20.10 25.45 31.59
CA ALA A 150 21.38 24.79 31.41
C ALA A 150 21.15 23.29 31.17
N TRP A 151 21.20 22.87 29.91
CA TRP A 151 21.02 21.50 29.46
C TRP A 151 22.33 20.70 29.52
N ALA A 152 22.25 19.44 29.92
CA ALA A 152 23.33 18.47 29.88
C ALA A 152 22.83 17.11 29.34
N PHE A 153 23.53 16.57 28.33
CA PHE A 153 23.23 15.28 27.71
C PHE A 153 24.44 14.34 27.85
N ASP A 154 24.30 13.25 28.60
CA ASP A 154 25.38 12.27 28.81
C ASP A 154 24.96 10.88 28.31
N ASP A 155 25.77 10.27 27.45
CA ASP A 155 25.56 8.92 26.89
C ASP A 155 26.74 7.96 27.21
N GLY A 156 27.44 8.25 28.31
CA GLY A 156 28.50 7.43 28.92
C GLY A 156 29.91 7.87 28.60
N ASP A 157 30.10 8.79 27.64
CA ASP A 157 31.42 9.36 27.31
C ASP A 157 31.57 10.81 27.84
N GLY A 158 30.62 11.29 28.65
CA GLY A 158 30.64 12.59 29.36
C GLY A 158 29.58 13.59 28.88
N PRO A 159 29.10 14.50 29.75
CA PRO A 159 27.97 15.38 29.46
C PRO A 159 28.31 16.47 28.44
N GLN A 160 27.59 16.49 27.32
CA GLN A 160 27.53 17.63 26.42
C GLN A 160 26.64 18.71 27.04
N GLN A 161 27.22 19.85 27.40
CA GLN A 161 26.53 20.95 28.07
C GLN A 161 26.25 22.14 27.15
N SER A 162 25.10 22.80 27.35
CA SER A 162 24.68 23.99 26.60
C SER A 162 23.65 24.79 27.40
N THR A 163 23.64 26.12 27.26
CA THR A 163 22.69 26.99 27.99
C THR A 163 21.94 27.88 27.03
N PHE A 164 20.61 27.85 27.09
CA PHE A 164 19.69 28.58 26.22
C PHE A 164 18.54 29.19 27.02
N ASP A 165 17.68 29.97 26.36
CA ASP A 165 16.34 30.29 26.87
C ASP A 165 15.53 28.99 27.01
N CYS A 166 14.73 28.85 28.06
CA CYS A 166 13.95 27.63 28.30
C CYS A 166 12.85 27.34 27.26
N ALA A 167 12.46 28.30 26.42
CA ALA A 167 11.56 28.08 25.30
C ALA A 167 12.24 27.48 24.05
N GLU A 168 13.57 27.55 23.94
CA GLU A 168 14.30 27.09 22.75
C GLU A 168 14.46 25.56 22.73
N PRO A 169 14.06 24.87 21.65
CA PRO A 169 14.16 23.42 21.54
C PRO A 169 15.60 22.98 21.23
N VAL A 170 16.18 22.14 22.09
CA VAL A 170 17.51 21.56 21.82
C VAL A 170 17.39 20.49 20.73
N ASN A 171 18.31 20.52 19.77
CA ASN A 171 18.36 19.59 18.66
C ASN A 171 19.73 18.90 18.62
N LEU A 172 19.74 17.58 18.71
CA LEU A 172 20.96 16.77 18.79
C LEU A 172 20.79 15.42 18.07
N ARG A 173 21.88 14.66 17.89
CA ARG A 173 21.84 13.25 17.48
C ARG A 173 22.26 12.39 18.66
N VAL A 174 21.38 11.47 19.09
CA VAL A 174 21.65 10.52 20.19
C VAL A 174 22.08 9.17 19.63
N ARG A 175 23.06 8.51 20.26
CA ARG A 175 23.64 7.25 19.75
C ARG A 175 22.65 6.09 19.84
N TYR A 176 22.54 5.32 18.76
CA TYR A 176 21.68 4.14 18.70
C TYR A 176 22.25 3.03 19.59
N GLY A 177 21.37 2.34 20.34
CA GLY A 177 21.76 1.28 21.27
C GLY A 177 22.41 1.76 22.59
N ARG A 178 22.41 3.07 22.87
CA ARG A 178 22.76 3.64 24.18
C ARG A 178 21.58 4.45 24.75
N VAL A 179 21.53 4.54 26.07
CA VAL A 179 20.70 5.53 26.78
C VAL A 179 21.50 6.84 26.84
N THR A 180 20.87 7.96 26.49
CA THR A 180 21.36 9.31 26.76
C THR A 180 20.53 9.89 27.91
N VAL A 181 21.17 10.22 29.03
CA VAL A 181 20.52 10.93 30.13
C VAL A 181 20.48 12.41 29.76
N ALA A 182 19.28 12.93 29.52
CA ALA A 182 19.04 14.36 29.35
C ALA A 182 18.68 14.97 30.70
N SER A 183 19.32 16.07 31.07
CA SER A 183 18.97 16.85 32.26
C SER A 183 19.03 18.34 31.98
N VAL A 184 18.24 19.12 32.74
CA VAL A 184 18.22 20.58 32.65
C VAL A 184 18.14 21.17 34.05
N ASP A 185 18.99 22.16 34.31
CA ASP A 185 18.93 23.02 35.50
C ASP A 185 18.29 24.36 35.09
N VAL A 186 17.09 24.62 35.61
CA VAL A 186 16.24 25.77 35.25
C VAL A 186 16.46 26.90 36.26
N SER A 187 16.93 28.05 35.80
CA SER A 187 17.34 29.17 36.66
C SER A 187 16.53 30.44 36.37
N SER A 188 15.88 31.00 37.39
CA SER A 188 15.09 32.24 37.30
C SER A 188 15.41 33.18 38.47
N GLY A 189 16.42 34.04 38.30
CA GLY A 189 16.87 34.96 39.33
C GLY A 189 17.70 34.30 40.43
N PRO A 190 17.58 34.70 41.70
CA PRO A 190 18.44 34.24 42.81
C PRO A 190 17.97 32.93 43.47
N GLU A 191 16.92 32.30 42.96
CA GLU A 191 16.38 31.05 43.51
C GLU A 191 17.26 29.83 43.14
N THR A 192 17.18 28.76 43.93
CA THR A 192 17.91 27.52 43.67
C THR A 192 17.44 26.90 42.34
N PRO A 193 18.33 26.58 41.40
CA PRO A 193 17.92 26.02 40.10
C PRO A 193 17.11 24.73 40.23
N GLN A 194 16.01 24.65 39.48
CA GLN A 194 15.12 23.49 39.48
C GLN A 194 15.67 22.46 38.49
N ARG A 195 16.10 21.29 38.97
CA ARG A 195 16.66 20.22 38.13
C ARG A 195 15.59 19.22 37.70
N VAL A 196 15.54 18.94 36.41
CA VAL A 196 14.74 17.84 35.82
C VAL A 196 15.65 16.93 35.01
N SER A 197 15.36 15.62 34.95
CA SER A 197 16.07 14.67 34.08
C SER A 197 15.15 13.60 33.50
N THR A 198 15.52 13.08 32.33
CA THR A 198 14.83 11.97 31.65
C THR A 198 15.81 11.13 30.85
N GLU A 199 15.43 9.90 30.50
CA GLU A 199 16.18 9.03 29.60
C GLU A 199 15.71 9.20 28.15
N ILE A 200 16.67 9.29 27.23
CA ILE A 200 16.45 9.28 25.79
C ILE A 200 17.09 8.01 25.23
N MET A 201 16.26 7.12 24.66
CA MET A 201 16.73 5.94 23.93
C MET A 201 15.79 5.69 22.75
N VAL A 202 16.30 5.90 21.54
CA VAL A 202 15.51 5.74 20.30
C VAL A 202 15.42 4.27 19.91
N ARG A 203 14.20 3.75 19.79
CA ARG A 203 13.96 2.43 19.20
C ARG A 203 13.82 2.54 17.69
N ASP A 204 14.81 2.10 16.92
CA ASP A 204 14.65 1.90 15.47
C ASP A 204 14.05 0.52 15.17
N VAL A 205 12.84 0.50 14.63
CA VAL A 205 12.09 -0.70 14.25
C VAL A 205 12.41 -1.07 12.80
N PHE A 206 12.95 -2.26 12.55
CA PHE A 206 13.22 -2.76 11.19
C PHE A 206 12.02 -3.56 10.67
N ILE A 207 11.34 -3.03 9.66
CA ILE A 207 10.14 -3.61 9.04
C ILE A 207 10.46 -4.02 7.59
N ALA A 208 10.12 -5.24 7.21
CA ALA A 208 10.13 -5.69 5.81
C ALA A 208 8.71 -5.82 5.26
N GLY A 209 8.52 -5.47 3.98
CA GLY A 209 7.26 -5.64 3.25
C GLY A 209 7.40 -6.69 2.16
N LEU A 210 6.73 -7.83 2.28
CA LEU A 210 6.77 -8.95 1.34
C LEU A 210 5.39 -9.19 0.71
N GLY A 211 5.36 -9.80 -0.48
CA GLY A 211 4.12 -10.32 -1.07
C GLY A 211 3.89 -9.94 -2.53
N ASP A 212 2.61 -10.02 -2.91
CA ASP A 212 2.12 -9.83 -4.28
C ASP A 212 1.70 -8.37 -4.60
N SER A 213 0.88 -8.20 -5.64
CA SER A 213 0.27 -6.95 -6.10
C SER A 213 -0.40 -6.11 -5.01
N ILE A 214 -1.11 -6.75 -4.07
CA ILE A 214 -1.80 -6.03 -2.98
C ILE A 214 -0.77 -5.55 -1.94
N ALA A 215 0.32 -6.29 -1.75
CA ALA A 215 1.45 -5.89 -0.94
C ALA A 215 2.32 -4.80 -1.61
N SER A 216 2.52 -4.83 -2.93
CA SER A 216 3.29 -3.82 -3.65
C SER A 216 2.56 -2.47 -3.74
N GLY A 217 1.23 -2.47 -3.65
CA GLY A 217 0.40 -1.30 -3.93
C GLY A 217 0.10 -1.12 -5.41
N GLU A 218 0.06 -2.22 -6.17
CA GLU A 218 -0.31 -2.21 -7.59
C GLU A 218 -1.65 -1.51 -7.81
N GLY A 219 -1.76 -0.88 -8.98
CA GLY A 219 -2.87 -0.02 -9.32
C GLY A 219 -2.74 1.39 -8.75
N ASN A 220 -1.98 1.70 -7.69
CA ASN A 220 -1.88 3.08 -7.19
C ASN A 220 -0.44 3.64 -7.28
N PRO A 221 0.00 4.16 -8.44
CA PRO A 221 1.35 4.67 -8.64
C PRO A 221 1.64 5.98 -7.90
N ASP A 222 2.88 6.14 -7.43
CA ASP A 222 3.37 7.35 -6.75
C ASP A 222 3.18 8.64 -7.56
N ARG A 223 3.24 8.53 -8.88
CA ARG A 223 2.79 9.56 -9.82
C ARG A 223 2.02 8.90 -10.96
N ALA A 224 0.70 8.92 -10.87
CA ALA A 224 -0.22 8.56 -11.96
C ALA A 224 0.17 9.22 -13.30
N MET A 225 -0.07 8.51 -14.41
CA MET A 225 -0.03 9.16 -15.72
C MET A 225 -1.25 10.09 -15.83
N ALA A 226 -1.07 11.25 -16.45
CA ALA A 226 -2.21 12.02 -16.94
C ALA A 226 -2.66 11.44 -18.28
N LEU A 227 -3.97 11.41 -18.51
CA LEU A 227 -4.58 11.04 -19.78
C LEU A 227 -4.74 12.28 -20.68
N ALA A 228 -4.81 12.07 -21.98
CA ALA A 228 -5.15 13.09 -22.98
C ALA A 228 -6.58 12.88 -23.47
N ASP A 229 -7.26 13.98 -23.81
CA ASP A 229 -8.60 13.98 -24.40
C ASP A 229 -8.64 13.35 -25.81
N GLU A 230 -7.47 13.26 -26.47
CA GLU A 230 -7.31 12.69 -27.79
C GLU A 230 -7.16 11.15 -27.75
N GLY A 231 -7.89 10.49 -28.66
CA GLY A 231 -7.89 9.04 -28.79
C GLY A 231 -6.57 8.46 -29.30
N PHE A 232 -6.22 7.31 -28.75
CA PHE A 232 -5.14 6.41 -29.17
C PHE A 232 -5.75 5.07 -29.63
N CYS A 233 -5.33 4.61 -30.81
CA CYS A 233 -5.93 3.48 -31.51
C CYS A 233 -5.43 2.12 -31.01
N PHE A 234 -6.36 1.19 -30.84
CA PHE A 234 -6.12 -0.23 -30.71
C PHE A 234 -6.87 -0.99 -31.81
N ARG A 235 -6.21 -2.00 -32.38
CA ARG A 235 -6.80 -2.92 -33.37
C ARG A 235 -7.77 -3.88 -32.66
N SER A 236 -8.83 -4.31 -33.33
CA SER A 236 -9.61 -5.49 -32.91
C SER A 236 -8.86 -6.79 -33.22
N TYR A 237 -9.23 -7.90 -32.57
CA TYR A 237 -8.60 -9.21 -32.80
C TYR A 237 -9.06 -9.89 -34.11
N LEU A 238 -10.32 -9.70 -34.52
CA LEU A 238 -10.92 -10.41 -35.67
C LEU A 238 -11.59 -9.55 -36.75
N GLY A 239 -11.86 -8.28 -36.50
CA GLY A 239 -12.53 -7.45 -37.50
C GLY A 239 -11.55 -6.90 -38.55
N THR A 240 -12.12 -6.35 -39.63
CA THR A 240 -11.38 -5.66 -40.69
C THR A 240 -10.68 -4.40 -40.18
N ALA A 241 -9.87 -3.74 -41.02
CA ALA A 241 -9.14 -2.50 -40.68
C ALA A 241 -10.04 -1.36 -40.14
N THR A 242 -11.35 -1.40 -40.41
CA THR A 242 -12.35 -0.47 -39.87
C THR A 242 -12.80 -0.75 -38.44
N SER A 243 -12.42 -1.90 -37.86
CA SER A 243 -12.73 -2.26 -36.47
C SER A 243 -11.60 -1.85 -35.52
N GLN A 244 -11.50 -0.54 -35.32
CA GLN A 244 -10.58 0.07 -34.36
C GLN A 244 -11.36 0.52 -33.13
N TYR A 245 -10.73 0.51 -31.95
CA TYR A 245 -11.29 1.16 -30.76
C TYR A 245 -10.28 2.14 -30.17
N PHE A 246 -10.79 3.27 -29.66
CA PHE A 246 -9.97 4.38 -29.19
C PHE A 246 -10.02 4.50 -27.67
N ARG A 247 -8.87 4.79 -27.06
CA ARG A 247 -8.72 5.02 -25.62
C ARG A 247 -7.99 6.33 -25.37
N PRO A 248 -8.13 6.98 -24.19
CA PRO A 248 -7.38 8.18 -23.89
C PRO A 248 -5.87 7.93 -24.07
N SER A 249 -5.20 8.77 -24.87
CA SER A 249 -3.74 8.71 -25.01
C SER A 249 -3.06 9.09 -23.68
N ARG A 250 -1.77 8.81 -23.53
CA ARG A 250 -0.95 9.42 -22.47
C ARG A 250 -0.78 10.93 -22.73
N ALA A 251 -0.98 11.76 -21.71
CA ALA A 251 -0.83 13.21 -21.81
C ALA A 251 0.60 13.59 -22.22
N GLY A 252 0.71 14.49 -23.19
CA GLY A 252 2.00 14.93 -23.73
C GLY A 252 2.66 13.96 -24.70
N TYR A 253 2.17 12.73 -24.89
CA TYR A 253 2.68 11.83 -25.93
C TYR A 253 2.46 12.44 -27.33
N LYS A 254 3.54 12.49 -28.12
CA LYS A 254 3.61 13.09 -29.46
C LYS A 254 3.89 12.08 -30.58
N GLY A 255 3.94 10.79 -30.26
CA GLY A 255 3.99 9.77 -31.29
C GLY A 255 2.64 9.59 -32.00
N GLY A 256 2.66 8.83 -33.10
CA GLY A 256 1.46 8.50 -33.86
C GLY A 256 0.42 7.76 -33.02
N ARG A 257 -0.85 8.06 -33.27
CA ARG A 257 -1.99 7.54 -32.48
C ARG A 257 -2.95 6.67 -33.27
N ALA A 258 -2.81 6.62 -34.59
CA ALA A 258 -3.54 5.72 -35.48
C ALA A 258 -2.84 4.34 -35.54
N CYS A 259 -3.58 3.26 -35.75
CA CYS A 259 -3.06 1.89 -35.68
C CYS A 259 -2.04 1.53 -36.80
N GLU A 260 -1.90 2.41 -37.79
CA GLU A 260 -1.01 2.36 -38.95
C GLU A 260 0.31 3.14 -38.69
N SER A 261 0.46 3.79 -37.53
CA SER A 261 1.60 4.66 -37.23
C SER A 261 2.89 3.86 -36.99
N PRO A 262 4.05 4.29 -37.54
CA PRO A 262 5.35 3.67 -37.27
C PRO A 262 5.88 4.12 -35.90
N GLU A 263 5.41 3.46 -34.83
CA GLU A 263 5.67 3.85 -33.45
C GLU A 263 6.52 2.88 -32.63
N THR A 264 7.10 3.38 -31.54
CA THR A 264 7.96 2.58 -30.66
C THR A 264 7.46 2.57 -29.21
N LEU A 265 7.46 1.38 -28.60
CA LEU A 265 7.14 1.19 -27.18
C LEU A 265 7.97 2.12 -26.27
N GLN A 266 9.23 2.37 -26.62
CA GLN A 266 10.10 3.28 -25.86
C GLN A 266 9.60 4.73 -25.87
N ALA A 267 9.02 5.22 -26.97
CA ALA A 267 8.45 6.58 -27.02
C ALA A 267 7.21 6.70 -26.12
N TRP A 268 6.35 5.67 -26.10
CA TRP A 268 5.18 5.57 -25.24
C TRP A 268 5.55 5.48 -23.74
N GLN A 269 6.54 4.65 -23.39
CA GLN A 269 7.00 4.42 -22.01
C GLN A 269 7.59 5.65 -21.32
N ARG A 270 8.06 6.67 -22.06
CA ARG A 270 8.50 7.96 -21.49
C ARG A 270 7.38 8.70 -20.72
N TYR A 271 6.12 8.34 -20.97
CA TYR A 271 4.94 8.93 -20.35
C TYR A 271 4.23 7.95 -19.39
N SER A 272 4.91 6.89 -18.94
CA SER A 272 4.39 5.97 -17.92
C SER A 272 4.17 6.65 -16.57
N ALA A 273 3.34 6.02 -15.75
CA ALA A 273 3.26 6.32 -14.33
C ALA A 273 4.63 6.10 -13.65
N LEU A 274 4.89 6.80 -12.54
CA LEU A 274 6.08 6.57 -11.71
C LEU A 274 5.71 5.70 -10.50
N TRP A 275 6.56 4.72 -10.24
CA TRP A 275 6.51 3.81 -9.11
C TRP A 275 7.82 3.92 -8.32
N LEU A 276 7.77 3.73 -7.00
CA LEU A 276 8.95 3.47 -6.15
C LEU A 276 9.78 2.29 -6.70
N ASN A 277 9.15 1.32 -7.36
CA ASN A 277 9.86 0.39 -8.26
C ASN A 277 8.93 -0.04 -9.41
N SER A 278 9.23 0.34 -10.65
CA SER A 278 8.41 0.01 -11.83
C SER A 278 8.39 -1.50 -12.12
N ALA A 279 9.52 -2.20 -11.97
CA ALA A 279 9.63 -3.62 -12.25
C ALA A 279 8.72 -4.48 -11.34
N CYS A 280 8.34 -3.94 -10.18
CA CYS A 280 7.49 -4.58 -9.18
C CYS A 280 6.18 -3.81 -8.86
N HIS A 281 5.77 -2.83 -9.68
CA HIS A 281 4.70 -1.84 -9.39
C HIS A 281 4.56 -1.54 -7.89
N ARG A 282 5.69 -1.17 -7.27
CA ARG A 282 5.84 -0.92 -5.84
C ARG A 282 5.57 0.55 -5.57
N SER A 283 4.79 0.87 -4.55
CA SER A 283 4.26 2.22 -4.31
C SER A 283 4.35 2.67 -2.85
N LEU A 284 4.53 3.99 -2.63
CA LEU A 284 4.35 4.62 -1.32
C LEU A 284 2.90 4.56 -0.83
N TYR A 285 1.92 4.33 -1.72
CA TYR A 285 0.53 4.04 -1.36
C TYR A 285 0.24 2.57 -1.05
N SER A 286 1.24 1.68 -1.09
CA SER A 286 1.03 0.31 -0.60
C SER A 286 0.54 0.33 0.85
N TYR A 287 -0.27 -0.66 1.25
CA TYR A 287 -0.66 -0.75 2.66
C TYR A 287 0.57 -0.91 3.56
N GLN A 288 1.65 -1.51 3.04
CA GLN A 288 2.89 -1.76 3.76
C GLN A 288 3.63 -0.45 4.10
N THR A 289 3.82 0.43 3.11
CA THR A 289 4.38 1.77 3.33
C THR A 289 3.47 2.57 4.26
N ARG A 290 2.15 2.57 4.02
CA ARG A 290 1.17 3.31 4.84
C ARG A 290 1.18 2.86 6.30
N THR A 291 1.29 1.56 6.59
CA THR A 291 1.43 1.03 7.95
C THR A 291 2.76 1.46 8.59
N ALA A 292 3.88 1.33 7.89
CA ALA A 292 5.19 1.71 8.43
C ALA A 292 5.31 3.22 8.71
N LEU A 293 4.75 4.05 7.83
CA LEU A 293 4.65 5.50 8.01
C LEU A 293 3.68 5.89 9.14
N ALA A 294 2.52 5.22 9.25
CA ALA A 294 1.58 5.45 10.35
C ALA A 294 2.19 5.13 11.72
N LEU A 295 2.97 4.05 11.85
CA LEU A 295 3.74 3.75 13.06
C LEU A 295 4.74 4.87 13.39
N ALA A 296 5.50 5.34 12.40
CA ALA A 296 6.46 6.43 12.57
C ALA A 296 5.77 7.75 12.99
N VAL A 297 4.57 8.04 12.47
CA VAL A 297 3.76 9.21 12.87
C VAL A 297 3.20 9.06 14.29
N GLN A 298 2.67 7.89 14.64
CA GLN A 298 1.96 7.64 15.90
C GLN A 298 2.88 7.65 17.13
N TYR A 299 4.11 7.15 17.00
CA TYR A 299 5.02 6.99 18.14
C TYR A 299 6.21 7.96 18.05
N PRO A 300 6.36 8.93 18.98
CA PRO A 300 7.40 9.96 18.89
C PRO A 300 8.82 9.44 19.20
N HIS A 301 8.93 8.37 19.99
CA HIS A 301 10.21 7.84 20.49
C HIS A 301 10.84 6.75 19.59
N ILE A 302 10.25 6.47 18.42
CA ILE A 302 10.74 5.45 17.49
C ILE A 302 11.27 6.05 16.19
N ALA A 303 12.19 5.33 15.56
CA ALA A 303 12.46 5.43 14.14
C ALA A 303 11.92 4.17 13.44
N VAL A 304 11.54 4.27 12.17
CA VAL A 304 11.08 3.13 11.36
C VAL A 304 11.95 3.00 10.13
N THR A 305 12.71 1.91 10.07
CA THR A 305 13.46 1.48 8.89
C THR A 305 12.61 0.50 8.10
N PHE A 306 12.10 0.92 6.94
CA PHE A 306 11.17 0.11 6.14
C PHE A 306 11.79 -0.35 4.82
N LEU A 307 11.82 -1.67 4.61
CA LEU A 307 12.32 -2.32 3.40
C LEU A 307 11.17 -2.97 2.61
N PRO A 308 10.51 -2.24 1.70
CA PRO A 308 9.50 -2.81 0.81
C PRO A 308 10.17 -3.63 -0.29
N LEU A 309 9.83 -4.92 -0.34
CA LEU A 309 10.31 -5.93 -1.29
C LEU A 309 9.17 -6.52 -2.15
N ALA A 310 7.91 -6.39 -1.70
CA ALA A 310 6.72 -6.84 -2.40
C ALA A 310 6.69 -6.47 -3.90
N CYS A 311 6.09 -7.35 -4.70
CA CYS A 311 6.17 -7.33 -6.16
C CYS A 311 4.90 -7.89 -6.81
N THR A 312 4.33 -7.16 -7.76
CA THR A 312 3.12 -7.59 -8.50
C THR A 312 3.27 -8.95 -9.19
N GLY A 313 2.18 -9.73 -9.10
CA GLY A 313 2.07 -11.06 -9.69
C GLY A 313 3.05 -12.10 -9.13
N ALA A 314 3.62 -11.88 -7.93
CA ALA A 314 4.37 -12.89 -7.20
C ALA A 314 3.44 -14.00 -6.69
N THR A 315 3.85 -15.26 -6.86
CA THR A 315 3.34 -16.41 -6.09
C THR A 315 4.30 -16.69 -4.94
N ILE A 316 3.98 -17.65 -4.07
CA ILE A 316 4.96 -18.13 -3.08
C ILE A 316 6.16 -18.79 -3.80
N SER A 317 5.94 -19.59 -4.84
CA SER A 317 7.04 -20.21 -5.61
C SER A 317 7.87 -19.19 -6.40
N ASP A 318 7.24 -18.26 -7.11
CA ASP A 318 7.88 -17.36 -8.07
C ASP A 318 7.69 -15.90 -7.64
N GLY A 319 8.78 -15.17 -7.44
CA GLY A 319 8.76 -13.82 -6.87
C GLY A 319 9.13 -13.83 -5.39
N LEU A 320 8.47 -14.65 -4.55
CA LEU A 320 8.88 -14.78 -3.14
C LEU A 320 10.11 -15.69 -2.97
N PHE A 321 10.06 -16.92 -3.50
CA PHE A 321 11.19 -17.87 -3.47
C PHE A 321 12.08 -17.82 -4.73
N GLY A 322 11.48 -17.75 -5.92
CA GLY A 322 12.18 -17.65 -7.20
C GLY A 322 12.29 -16.22 -7.73
N ALA A 323 13.16 -15.99 -8.70
CA ALA A 323 13.13 -14.76 -9.50
C ALA A 323 11.90 -14.74 -10.42
N GLN A 324 11.27 -13.57 -10.62
CA GLN A 324 10.13 -13.40 -11.53
C GLN A 324 10.46 -12.41 -12.66
N ARG A 325 9.61 -12.33 -13.71
CA ARG A 325 9.72 -11.27 -14.71
C ARG A 325 9.36 -9.90 -14.11
N ALA A 326 10.07 -8.86 -14.57
CA ALA A 326 9.72 -7.47 -14.30
C ALA A 326 8.42 -7.08 -15.04
N ARG A 327 7.53 -6.32 -14.39
CA ARG A 327 6.28 -5.86 -15.03
C ARG A 327 6.49 -4.66 -15.95
N GLU A 328 7.30 -3.69 -15.53
CA GLU A 328 7.65 -2.50 -16.31
C GLU A 328 9.14 -2.14 -16.20
N CYS A 329 9.74 -1.72 -17.32
CA CYS A 329 11.06 -1.11 -17.36
C CYS A 329 11.03 0.32 -16.77
N ALA A 330 11.88 0.63 -15.78
CA ALA A 330 11.95 1.98 -15.22
C ALA A 330 12.30 3.04 -16.28
N ALA A 331 11.44 4.06 -16.44
CA ALA A 331 11.55 5.09 -17.46
C ALA A 331 12.63 6.15 -17.13
N THR A 332 13.91 5.78 -17.28
CA THR A 332 15.05 6.69 -17.08
C THR A 332 15.28 7.63 -18.27
N LYS A 333 15.79 8.84 -17.99
CA LYS A 333 16.17 9.83 -19.02
C LYS A 333 17.29 9.32 -19.95
N THR A 334 18.21 8.54 -19.40
CA THR A 334 19.20 7.76 -20.16
C THR A 334 18.61 6.39 -20.53
N PRO A 335 18.92 5.82 -21.71
CA PRO A 335 18.54 4.45 -22.02
C PRO A 335 19.22 3.47 -21.04
N SER A 336 18.43 2.86 -20.16
CA SER A 336 18.89 1.79 -19.27
C SER A 336 18.37 0.46 -19.81
N PRO A 337 19.21 -0.60 -19.95
CA PRO A 337 18.74 -1.90 -20.39
C PRO A 337 17.77 -2.47 -19.35
N CYS A 338 16.58 -2.82 -19.81
CA CYS A 338 15.54 -3.34 -18.94
C CYS A 338 15.98 -4.66 -18.31
N ARG A 339 16.01 -4.72 -16.98
CA ARG A 339 16.17 -5.98 -16.26
C ARG A 339 14.89 -6.77 -16.44
N GLY A 340 14.88 -7.73 -17.38
CA GLY A 340 13.71 -8.56 -17.68
C GLY A 340 13.23 -9.42 -16.51
N THR A 341 14.05 -9.56 -15.47
CA THR A 341 13.72 -10.21 -14.20
C THR A 341 14.08 -9.35 -12.99
N VAL A 342 13.39 -9.61 -11.88
CA VAL A 342 13.71 -9.15 -10.52
C VAL A 342 14.06 -10.36 -9.65
N ALA A 343 14.81 -10.14 -8.56
CA ALA A 343 15.27 -11.22 -7.69
C ALA A 343 14.13 -11.78 -6.82
N ALA A 344 14.41 -12.89 -6.13
CA ALA A 344 13.52 -13.43 -5.11
C ALA A 344 13.47 -12.50 -3.89
N GLN A 345 12.28 -12.15 -3.43
CA GLN A 345 12.10 -11.23 -2.29
C GLN A 345 12.75 -11.77 -1.01
N LEU A 346 12.73 -13.09 -0.79
CA LEU A 346 13.39 -13.70 0.37
C LEU A 346 14.92 -13.60 0.30
N ASP A 347 15.52 -13.58 -0.89
CA ASP A 347 16.98 -13.42 -1.04
C ASP A 347 17.42 -11.97 -0.87
N GLU A 348 16.63 -11.00 -1.36
CA GLU A 348 16.84 -9.58 -1.02
C GLU A 348 16.72 -9.34 0.50
N LEU A 349 15.74 -9.97 1.17
CA LEU A 349 15.60 -9.87 2.63
C LEU A 349 16.76 -10.54 3.38
N ARG A 350 17.18 -11.75 2.98
CA ARG A 350 18.36 -12.44 3.54
C ARG A 350 19.62 -11.57 3.42
N ALA A 351 19.85 -10.99 2.24
CA ALA A 351 20.98 -10.13 1.99
C ALA A 351 20.96 -8.87 2.87
N ALA A 352 19.79 -8.23 3.02
CA ALA A 352 19.63 -7.06 3.88
C ALA A 352 19.85 -7.37 5.36
N VAL A 353 19.23 -8.45 5.90
CA VAL A 353 19.40 -8.87 7.30
C VAL A 353 20.85 -9.26 7.58
N ALA A 354 21.50 -10.00 6.68
CA ALA A 354 22.91 -10.37 6.82
C ALA A 354 23.85 -9.14 6.77
N ALA A 355 23.60 -8.20 5.87
CA ALA A 355 24.36 -6.94 5.78
C ALA A 355 24.20 -6.08 7.03
N ALA A 356 22.98 -6.05 7.61
CA ALA A 356 22.71 -5.35 8.85
C ALA A 356 23.44 -6.00 10.03
N LYS A 357 23.26 -7.31 10.24
CA LYS A 357 23.91 -8.05 11.34
C LYS A 357 25.43 -8.07 11.27
N LYS A 358 26.03 -7.97 10.08
CA LYS A 358 27.48 -7.82 9.90
C LYS A 358 28.04 -6.53 10.51
N ARG A 359 27.25 -5.47 10.67
CA ARG A 359 27.67 -4.19 11.27
C ARG A 359 27.10 -3.97 12.67
N GLN A 360 25.92 -4.53 12.96
CA GLN A 360 25.22 -4.43 14.25
C GLN A 360 24.64 -5.81 14.57
N PRO A 361 25.35 -6.68 15.33
CA PRO A 361 24.93 -8.08 15.55
C PRO A 361 23.50 -8.23 16.09
N ASP A 362 23.10 -7.33 16.98
CA ASP A 362 21.79 -7.29 17.64
C ASP A 362 20.67 -6.70 16.76
N ARG A 363 21.00 -6.24 15.54
CA ARG A 363 20.04 -5.69 14.59
C ARG A 363 19.18 -6.80 13.98
N ASN A 364 18.08 -7.09 14.67
CA ASN A 364 17.05 -8.00 14.20
C ASN A 364 16.09 -7.31 13.23
N LEU A 365 15.29 -8.12 12.53
CA LEU A 365 14.06 -7.68 11.88
C LEU A 365 12.95 -7.73 12.94
N ASP A 366 12.21 -6.65 13.14
CA ASP A 366 11.12 -6.56 14.14
C ASP A 366 9.78 -7.04 13.56
N LEU A 367 9.54 -6.85 12.26
CA LEU A 367 8.22 -7.06 11.66
C LEU A 367 8.32 -7.43 10.18
N VAL A 368 7.48 -8.36 9.74
CA VAL A 368 7.19 -8.60 8.32
C VAL A 368 5.72 -8.27 8.05
N LEU A 369 5.46 -7.38 7.11
CA LEU A 369 4.13 -7.19 6.53
C LEU A 369 4.02 -8.11 5.30
N LEU A 370 2.97 -8.93 5.22
CA LEU A 370 2.83 -9.97 4.19
C LEU A 370 1.41 -10.04 3.62
N SER A 371 1.29 -10.14 2.29
CA SER A 371 0.06 -10.54 1.60
C SER A 371 0.44 -11.35 0.35
N ILE A 372 0.20 -12.67 0.37
CA ILE A 372 0.57 -13.57 -0.73
C ILE A 372 -0.29 -14.85 -0.73
N GLY A 373 -0.57 -15.39 -1.91
CA GLY A 373 -1.44 -16.55 -2.11
C GLY A 373 -2.60 -16.34 -3.10
N GLY A 374 -2.85 -15.10 -3.55
CA GLY A 374 -3.86 -14.80 -4.58
C GLY A 374 -3.44 -15.29 -5.97
N ASN A 375 -2.18 -15.06 -6.35
CA ASN A 375 -1.64 -15.55 -7.62
C ASN A 375 -1.42 -17.08 -7.59
N ASP A 376 -1.08 -17.65 -6.43
CA ASP A 376 -0.98 -19.10 -6.22
C ASP A 376 -2.29 -19.86 -6.49
N ILE A 377 -3.45 -19.19 -6.49
CA ILE A 377 -4.74 -19.78 -6.89
C ILE A 377 -5.28 -19.22 -8.22
N ASN A 378 -4.43 -18.54 -9.01
CA ASN A 378 -4.76 -17.90 -10.29
C ASN A 378 -5.94 -16.90 -10.21
N PHE A 379 -5.90 -15.98 -9.23
CA PHE A 379 -6.98 -15.02 -9.01
C PHE A 379 -7.23 -14.08 -10.21
N SER A 380 -6.19 -13.64 -10.91
CA SER A 380 -6.33 -12.85 -12.14
C SER A 380 -7.02 -13.66 -13.25
N GLY A 381 -6.74 -14.96 -13.37
CA GLY A 381 -7.47 -15.86 -14.27
C GLY A 381 -8.97 -15.97 -13.95
N LEU A 382 -9.37 -15.86 -12.68
CA LEU A 382 -10.79 -15.77 -12.29
C LEU A 382 -11.41 -14.42 -12.67
N VAL A 383 -10.68 -13.31 -12.49
CA VAL A 383 -11.12 -11.98 -12.93
C VAL A 383 -11.33 -11.98 -14.46
N ALA A 384 -10.39 -12.54 -15.21
CA ALA A 384 -10.47 -12.68 -16.66
C ALA A 384 -11.68 -13.51 -17.11
N ASP A 385 -11.98 -14.64 -16.45
CA ASP A 385 -13.18 -15.42 -16.76
C ASP A 385 -14.46 -14.61 -16.50
N VAL A 386 -14.53 -13.78 -15.45
CA VAL A 386 -15.67 -12.91 -15.18
C VAL A 386 -15.85 -11.85 -16.27
N ILE A 387 -14.78 -11.10 -16.62
CA ILE A 387 -14.89 -9.86 -17.40
C ILE A 387 -14.83 -10.06 -18.92
N VAL A 388 -14.12 -11.08 -19.43
CA VAL A 388 -14.04 -11.32 -20.88
C VAL A 388 -15.28 -12.06 -21.33
N ASP A 389 -16.14 -11.43 -22.13
CA ASP A 389 -17.50 -11.93 -22.40
C ASP A 389 -17.70 -12.45 -23.84
N THR A 390 -16.96 -11.93 -24.82
CA THR A 390 -17.10 -12.35 -26.22
C THR A 390 -16.53 -13.77 -26.46
N PRO A 391 -17.24 -14.65 -27.20
CA PRO A 391 -16.84 -16.05 -27.33
C PRO A 391 -15.44 -16.28 -27.92
N THR A 392 -15.03 -15.48 -28.90
CA THR A 392 -13.73 -15.62 -29.58
C THR A 392 -12.57 -15.39 -28.62
N GLU A 393 -12.54 -14.24 -27.96
CA GLU A 393 -11.50 -13.88 -26.99
C GLU A 393 -11.46 -14.87 -25.82
N ARG A 394 -12.63 -15.38 -25.38
CA ARG A 394 -12.70 -16.47 -24.38
C ARG A 394 -12.05 -17.78 -24.86
N VAL A 395 -12.17 -18.15 -26.14
CA VAL A 395 -11.46 -19.30 -26.71
C VAL A 395 -9.95 -19.05 -26.78
N LEU A 396 -9.54 -17.83 -27.12
CA LEU A 396 -8.13 -17.45 -27.24
C LEU A 396 -7.41 -17.42 -25.89
N PHE A 397 -7.99 -16.81 -24.86
CA PHE A 397 -7.35 -16.73 -23.53
C PHE A 397 -7.34 -18.05 -22.76
N ARG A 398 -8.24 -19.00 -23.08
CA ARG A 398 -8.10 -20.39 -22.64
C ARG A 398 -6.88 -21.08 -23.28
N ARG A 399 -6.59 -20.78 -24.55
CA ARG A 399 -5.39 -21.31 -25.24
C ARG A 399 -4.09 -20.63 -24.79
N SER A 400 -4.14 -19.37 -24.34
CA SER A 400 -2.96 -18.65 -23.83
C SER A 400 -2.76 -18.74 -22.30
N GLY A 401 -3.60 -19.49 -21.58
CA GLY A 401 -3.51 -19.66 -20.13
C GLY A 401 -3.85 -18.40 -19.29
N VAL A 402 -4.57 -17.42 -19.87
CA VAL A 402 -4.87 -16.12 -19.24
C VAL A 402 -6.21 -16.12 -18.51
N MET A 403 -7.13 -17.05 -18.83
CA MET A 403 -8.34 -17.30 -18.02
C MET A 403 -8.18 -18.61 -17.23
N GLY A 404 -8.64 -18.59 -15.98
CA GLY A 404 -8.71 -19.75 -15.09
C GLY A 404 -10.12 -20.31 -14.93
N SER A 405 -10.30 -21.24 -13.99
CA SER A 405 -11.59 -21.74 -13.54
C SER A 405 -11.65 -21.83 -12.02
N VAL A 406 -12.85 -21.81 -11.45
CA VAL A 406 -13.05 -21.98 -9.99
C VAL A 406 -12.57 -23.37 -9.55
N GLU A 407 -12.68 -24.36 -10.42
CA GLU A 407 -12.26 -25.74 -10.21
C GLU A 407 -10.73 -25.85 -10.08
N ASP A 408 -9.97 -25.18 -10.97
CA ASP A 408 -8.50 -25.14 -10.91
C ASP A 408 -8.03 -24.35 -9.67
N SER A 409 -8.63 -23.19 -9.41
CA SER A 409 -8.34 -22.38 -8.22
C SER A 409 -8.61 -23.15 -6.92
N ARG A 410 -9.70 -23.92 -6.86
CA ARG A 410 -10.04 -24.81 -5.74
C ARG A 410 -9.02 -25.95 -5.59
N ALA A 411 -8.53 -26.52 -6.70
CA ALA A 411 -7.50 -27.55 -6.67
C ALA A 411 -6.17 -27.00 -6.11
N ALA A 412 -5.72 -25.83 -6.58
CA ALA A 412 -4.51 -25.16 -6.08
C ALA A 412 -4.64 -24.78 -4.59
N LEU A 413 -5.80 -24.23 -4.19
CA LEU A 413 -6.14 -23.89 -2.80
C LEU A 413 -6.09 -25.11 -1.86
N ALA A 414 -6.54 -26.27 -2.32
CA ALA A 414 -6.59 -27.49 -1.54
C ALA A 414 -5.24 -28.25 -1.49
N ARG A 415 -4.41 -28.15 -2.53
CA ARG A 415 -3.21 -29.00 -2.70
C ARG A 415 -1.89 -28.24 -2.59
N GLU A 416 -1.75 -27.13 -3.30
CA GLU A 416 -0.46 -26.45 -3.50
C GLU A 416 -0.25 -25.34 -2.48
N LEU A 417 -1.26 -24.49 -2.26
CA LEU A 417 -1.17 -23.37 -1.32
C LEU A 417 -0.79 -23.81 0.11
N PRO A 418 -1.29 -24.93 0.68
CA PRO A 418 -0.88 -25.39 2.01
C PRO A 418 0.61 -25.77 2.08
N GLN A 419 1.14 -26.41 1.03
CA GLN A 419 2.55 -26.80 0.93
C GLN A 419 3.44 -25.56 0.76
N ASN A 420 3.00 -24.60 -0.06
CA ASN A 420 3.65 -23.31 -0.25
C ASN A 420 3.74 -22.52 1.06
N PHE A 421 2.64 -22.41 1.81
CA PHE A 421 2.64 -21.83 3.17
C PHE A 421 3.60 -22.59 4.10
N GLY A 422 3.65 -23.93 4.03
CA GLY A 422 4.63 -24.74 4.76
C GLY A 422 6.08 -24.32 4.49
N ARG A 423 6.48 -24.24 3.20
CA ARG A 423 7.82 -23.77 2.80
C ARG A 423 8.09 -22.33 3.25
N MET A 424 7.13 -21.44 3.09
CA MET A 424 7.22 -20.02 3.44
C MET A 424 7.48 -19.80 4.94
N ARG A 425 6.83 -20.56 5.83
CA ARG A 425 7.07 -20.47 7.29
C ARG A 425 8.51 -20.77 7.65
N GLU A 426 9.03 -21.91 7.19
CA GLU A 426 10.40 -22.35 7.51
C GLU A 426 11.47 -21.40 6.95
N ALA A 427 11.19 -20.71 5.83
CA ALA A 427 12.10 -19.72 5.26
C ALA A 427 12.05 -18.35 5.98
N LEU A 428 10.92 -17.98 6.59
CA LEU A 428 10.76 -16.73 7.33
C LEU A 428 11.26 -16.82 8.77
N LYS A 429 10.99 -17.91 9.50
CA LYS A 429 11.39 -18.12 10.90
C LYS A 429 12.80 -17.63 11.24
N PRO A 430 13.89 -18.06 10.57
CA PRO A 430 15.26 -17.65 10.93
C PRO A 430 15.56 -16.17 10.68
N LEU A 431 14.72 -15.45 9.92
CA LEU A 431 14.88 -14.02 9.64
C LEU A 431 14.18 -13.14 10.69
N ILE A 432 13.16 -13.68 11.38
CA ILE A 432 12.23 -12.94 12.26
C ILE A 432 12.27 -13.43 13.72
N GLY A 433 13.42 -13.96 14.16
CA GLY A 433 13.64 -14.39 15.55
C GLY A 433 13.06 -15.76 15.93
N GLY A 434 12.60 -16.56 14.96
CA GLY A 434 12.10 -17.93 15.16
C GLY A 434 10.58 -18.04 15.31
N GLU A 435 9.89 -16.97 15.68
CA GLU A 435 8.43 -16.94 15.90
C GLU A 435 7.72 -16.08 14.84
N LEU A 436 6.67 -16.62 14.21
CA LEU A 436 5.97 -15.95 13.12
C LEU A 436 4.87 -14.98 13.55
N SER A 437 4.68 -14.73 14.85
CA SER A 437 3.71 -13.72 15.34
C SER A 437 4.04 -12.32 14.84
N HIS A 438 5.34 -12.02 14.67
CA HIS A 438 5.87 -10.81 14.03
C HIS A 438 5.69 -10.77 12.49
N VAL A 439 5.10 -11.80 11.88
CA VAL A 439 4.59 -11.76 10.50
C VAL A 439 3.12 -11.34 10.52
N VAL A 440 2.85 -10.10 10.14
CA VAL A 440 1.49 -9.57 9.98
C VAL A 440 0.97 -9.96 8.60
N TYR A 441 0.21 -11.03 8.57
CA TYR A 441 -0.45 -11.52 7.35
C TYR A 441 -1.75 -10.73 7.11
N VAL A 442 -1.76 -9.88 6.09
CA VAL A 442 -2.92 -9.12 5.65
C VAL A 442 -3.66 -9.92 4.58
N SER A 443 -4.86 -10.37 4.92
CA SER A 443 -5.78 -11.07 4.02
C SER A 443 -6.28 -10.16 2.90
N TYR A 444 -6.84 -10.72 1.83
CA TYR A 444 -7.44 -9.95 0.74
C TYR A 444 -8.86 -9.46 1.05
N ALA A 445 -9.28 -8.41 0.33
CA ALA A 445 -10.69 -8.08 0.17
C ALA A 445 -11.31 -9.05 -0.84
N ASN A 446 -12.61 -9.32 -0.71
CA ASN A 446 -13.38 -9.70 -1.88
C ASN A 446 -13.73 -8.40 -2.63
N PRO A 447 -13.20 -8.14 -3.85
CA PRO A 447 -13.55 -6.94 -4.59
C PRO A 447 -14.98 -6.98 -5.14
N THR A 448 -15.59 -8.17 -5.20
CA THR A 448 -16.89 -8.43 -5.85
C THR A 448 -18.11 -8.21 -4.93
N LEU A 449 -18.05 -7.27 -3.97
CA LEU A 449 -19.13 -7.01 -3.02
C LEU A 449 -19.60 -5.54 -3.03
N ALA A 450 -20.91 -5.32 -3.23
CA ALA A 450 -21.56 -4.01 -3.23
C ALA A 450 -21.99 -3.54 -1.83
N ALA A 451 -22.31 -4.50 -0.98
CA ALA A 451 -22.62 -4.34 0.44
C ALA A 451 -22.08 -5.56 1.19
N ALA A 452 -22.26 -5.63 2.52
CA ALA A 452 -21.78 -6.77 3.32
C ALA A 452 -22.41 -8.11 2.86
N GLY A 453 -21.66 -8.87 2.06
CA GLY A 453 -22.06 -10.19 1.55
C GLY A 453 -22.87 -10.18 0.24
N THR A 454 -23.20 -9.03 -0.34
CA THR A 454 -24.01 -8.94 -1.58
C THR A 454 -23.14 -8.72 -2.84
N PRO A 455 -23.17 -9.62 -3.83
CA PRO A 455 -22.45 -9.43 -5.10
C PRO A 455 -22.95 -8.26 -5.95
N CYS A 456 -22.11 -7.80 -6.88
CA CYS A 456 -22.40 -6.68 -7.81
C CYS A 456 -23.41 -7.26 -8.84
N PRO A 457 -24.34 -6.48 -9.41
CA PRO A 457 -25.22 -6.99 -10.47
C PRO A 457 -24.50 -7.32 -11.78
N GLY A 458 -23.19 -7.04 -11.89
CA GLY A 458 -22.41 -7.17 -13.11
C GLY A 458 -22.59 -5.98 -14.06
N GLY A 459 -22.27 -6.18 -15.34
CA GLY A 459 -22.46 -5.19 -16.40
C GLY A 459 -21.18 -4.51 -16.88
N ARG A 460 -21.35 -3.43 -17.67
CA ARG A 460 -20.28 -2.71 -18.38
C ARG A 460 -19.66 -1.53 -17.63
N ALA A 461 -20.15 -1.15 -16.45
CA ALA A 461 -19.64 0.02 -15.73
C ALA A 461 -18.19 -0.19 -15.28
N GLY A 462 -17.26 0.64 -15.75
CA GLY A 462 -15.80 0.46 -15.58
C GLY A 462 -15.17 -0.59 -16.50
N PHE A 463 -15.97 -1.16 -17.43
CA PHE A 463 -15.59 -2.20 -18.39
C PHE A 463 -15.94 -1.79 -19.85
N ASP A 464 -16.29 -0.53 -20.08
CA ASP A 464 -16.38 0.11 -21.40
C ASP A 464 -15.00 0.32 -22.06
N ILE A 465 -13.91 0.19 -21.28
CA ILE A 465 -12.51 0.21 -21.73
C ILE A 465 -12.13 -0.93 -22.71
N HIS A 466 -12.95 -1.96 -22.92
CA HIS A 466 -12.79 -2.86 -24.07
C HIS A 466 -14.17 -3.30 -24.61
N PRO A 467 -14.40 -3.34 -25.94
CA PRO A 467 -15.68 -3.83 -26.49
C PRO A 467 -16.07 -5.20 -25.92
N SER A 468 -15.09 -6.08 -25.77
CA SER A 468 -15.20 -7.46 -25.27
C SER A 468 -15.38 -7.61 -23.76
N PHE A 469 -15.35 -6.52 -22.98
CA PHE A 469 -15.52 -6.58 -21.52
C PHE A 469 -16.94 -6.30 -21.05
N ASN A 470 -17.40 -7.15 -20.13
CA ASN A 470 -18.65 -7.07 -19.42
C ASN A 470 -18.56 -8.00 -18.21
N ALA A 471 -18.74 -7.50 -16.98
CA ALA A 471 -18.69 -8.35 -15.80
C ALA A 471 -19.95 -9.24 -15.76
N ALA A 472 -19.83 -10.49 -16.25
CA ALA A 472 -20.99 -11.34 -16.46
C ALA A 472 -21.63 -11.79 -15.13
N PRO A 473 -22.93 -11.53 -14.87
CA PRO A 473 -23.51 -11.65 -13.53
C PRO A 473 -23.39 -13.04 -12.90
N GLN A 474 -23.56 -14.11 -13.70
CA GLN A 474 -23.47 -15.49 -13.21
C GLN A 474 -22.02 -15.89 -12.87
N ARG A 475 -21.05 -15.57 -13.75
CA ARG A 475 -19.63 -15.89 -13.53
C ARG A 475 -19.10 -15.11 -12.33
N LEU A 476 -19.49 -13.84 -12.22
CA LEU A 476 -19.23 -12.96 -11.10
C LEU A 476 -19.77 -13.52 -9.77
N ALA A 477 -21.02 -13.99 -9.73
CA ALA A 477 -21.63 -14.56 -8.54
C ALA A 477 -20.90 -15.85 -8.08
N ASN A 478 -20.52 -16.72 -9.03
CA ASN A 478 -19.79 -17.95 -8.75
C ASN A 478 -18.39 -17.67 -8.17
N VAL A 479 -17.64 -16.75 -8.79
CA VAL A 479 -16.31 -16.34 -8.29
C VAL A 479 -16.43 -15.63 -6.93
N SER A 480 -17.43 -14.77 -6.73
CA SER A 480 -17.70 -14.14 -5.43
C SER A 480 -17.94 -15.17 -4.33
N ALA A 481 -18.74 -16.22 -4.62
CA ALA A 481 -19.05 -17.28 -3.67
C ALA A 481 -17.79 -18.08 -3.30
N TYR A 482 -16.98 -18.50 -4.29
CA TYR A 482 -15.69 -19.16 -4.05
C TYR A 482 -14.74 -18.30 -3.21
N VAL A 483 -14.58 -17.02 -3.56
CA VAL A 483 -13.70 -16.08 -2.84
C VAL A 483 -14.13 -15.91 -1.38
N GLN A 484 -15.43 -15.69 -1.15
CA GLN A 484 -15.97 -15.41 0.18
C GLN A 484 -16.05 -16.65 1.09
N ASN A 485 -16.39 -17.81 0.53
CA ASN A 485 -16.75 -19.01 1.30
C ASN A 485 -15.62 -20.05 1.36
N GLU A 486 -14.71 -20.08 0.39
CA GLU A 486 -13.63 -21.08 0.31
C GLU A 486 -12.25 -20.41 0.49
N PHE A 487 -11.89 -19.47 -0.39
CA PHE A 487 -10.55 -18.89 -0.41
C PHE A 487 -10.20 -18.07 0.84
N LEU A 488 -10.97 -17.03 1.17
CA LEU A 488 -10.66 -16.17 2.31
C LEU A 488 -10.69 -16.92 3.67
N PRO A 489 -11.64 -17.86 3.93
CA PRO A 489 -11.60 -18.70 5.12
C PRO A 489 -10.38 -19.64 5.17
N GLN A 490 -10.03 -20.31 4.07
CA GLN A 490 -8.89 -21.22 4.04
C GLN A 490 -7.55 -20.47 4.16
N LEU A 491 -7.43 -19.30 3.54
CA LEU A 491 -6.27 -18.42 3.67
C LEU A 491 -6.05 -17.97 5.13
N LYS A 492 -7.13 -17.68 5.86
CA LYS A 492 -7.09 -17.41 7.30
C LYS A 492 -6.66 -18.64 8.11
N ALA A 493 -7.20 -19.82 7.79
CA ALA A 493 -6.82 -21.08 8.43
C ALA A 493 -5.32 -21.37 8.27
N LEU A 494 -4.78 -21.14 7.06
CA LEU A 494 -3.36 -21.27 6.74
C LEU A 494 -2.50 -20.29 7.55
N ALA A 495 -2.76 -18.99 7.46
CA ALA A 495 -1.98 -17.98 8.19
C ALA A 495 -2.00 -18.18 9.72
N THR A 496 -3.15 -18.61 10.28
CA THR A 496 -3.34 -18.72 11.74
C THR A 496 -3.12 -20.11 12.34
N CYS A 497 -2.73 -21.12 11.54
CA CYS A 497 -2.61 -22.53 11.97
C CYS A 497 -3.83 -22.99 12.78
N ARG A 498 -4.99 -22.97 12.11
CA ARG A 498 -6.33 -23.32 12.65
C ARG A 498 -7.12 -24.14 11.63
N SER A 499 -8.32 -24.59 12.01
CA SER A 499 -9.29 -25.25 11.12
C SER A 499 -8.73 -26.46 10.34
N GLY A 500 -7.94 -27.30 11.00
CA GLY A 500 -7.37 -28.52 10.40
C GLY A 500 -6.05 -28.33 9.65
N VAL A 501 -5.51 -27.11 9.54
CA VAL A 501 -4.19 -26.87 8.96
C VAL A 501 -3.09 -27.45 9.84
N LEU A 502 -2.36 -28.43 9.30
CA LEU A 502 -1.17 -29.02 9.93
C LEU A 502 0.02 -28.05 9.82
N CYS A 503 0.34 -27.41 10.94
CA CYS A 503 1.61 -26.68 11.15
C CYS A 503 2.54 -27.55 12.02
N ARG A 504 3.86 -27.34 11.94
CA ARG A 504 4.86 -28.14 12.67
C ARG A 504 4.78 -27.87 14.17
N ASP A 505 4.69 -26.60 14.53
CA ASP A 505 4.43 -26.13 15.88
C ASP A 505 3.51 -24.90 15.82
N PRO A 506 2.20 -25.06 16.09
CA PRO A 506 1.24 -23.96 16.10
C PRO A 506 1.45 -22.88 17.17
N THR A 507 2.48 -22.96 18.02
CA THR A 507 2.90 -21.82 18.85
C THR A 507 3.71 -20.83 18.01
N VAL A 508 4.77 -21.30 17.34
CA VAL A 508 5.69 -20.46 16.55
C VAL A 508 5.34 -20.33 15.06
N ASP A 509 4.50 -21.20 14.50
CA ASP A 509 4.06 -21.14 13.09
C ASP A 509 2.95 -20.10 12.81
N ARG A 510 2.40 -19.46 13.85
CA ARG A 510 1.22 -18.59 13.74
C ARG A 510 1.56 -17.16 13.33
N MET A 511 0.96 -16.70 12.24
CA MET A 511 1.04 -15.32 11.79
C MET A 511 -0.04 -14.45 12.44
N THR A 512 0.27 -13.18 12.70
CA THR A 512 -0.71 -12.17 13.13
C THR A 512 -1.62 -11.84 11.95
N PHE A 513 -2.85 -12.38 11.95
CA PHE A 513 -3.77 -12.25 10.82
C PHE A 513 -4.65 -11.01 10.92
N VAL A 514 -4.60 -10.16 9.89
CA VAL A 514 -5.40 -8.94 9.76
C VAL A 514 -6.36 -9.06 8.58
N ARG A 515 -7.64 -8.74 8.82
CA ARG A 515 -8.68 -8.57 7.79
C ARG A 515 -9.47 -7.29 8.08
N ALA A 516 -8.87 -6.15 7.76
CA ALA A 516 -9.46 -4.83 7.91
C ALA A 516 -9.60 -4.18 6.52
N TYR A 517 -10.83 -4.10 6.01
CA TYR A 517 -11.14 -3.42 4.76
C TYR A 517 -12.34 -2.48 4.95
N VAL A 518 -12.19 -1.26 4.47
CA VAL A 518 -13.27 -0.27 4.43
C VAL A 518 -14.34 -0.74 3.44
N PRO A 519 -15.65 -0.66 3.76
CA PRO A 519 -16.72 -0.92 2.81
C PRO A 519 -16.57 -0.08 1.54
N ARG A 520 -16.72 -0.71 0.36
CA ARG A 520 -16.56 -0.05 -0.95
C ARG A 520 -17.91 0.50 -1.40
N ALA A 521 -17.99 1.81 -1.64
CA ALA A 521 -19.22 2.45 -2.13
C ALA A 521 -19.45 2.26 -3.65
N ARG A 522 -18.43 1.86 -4.42
CA ARG A 522 -18.51 1.60 -5.87
C ARG A 522 -17.61 0.44 -6.29
N TRP A 523 -17.95 -0.08 -7.47
CA TRP A 523 -17.47 -1.33 -8.05
C TRP A 523 -16.10 -1.17 -8.71
N VAL A 524 -16.08 -0.39 -9.78
CA VAL A 524 -14.93 0.28 -10.42
C VAL A 524 -15.36 1.75 -10.54
N ARG A 525 -14.43 2.71 -10.50
CA ARG A 525 -14.75 4.11 -10.79
C ARG A 525 -14.68 4.37 -12.31
N ASP A 526 -14.78 5.64 -12.67
CA ASP A 526 -14.60 6.15 -14.04
C ASP A 526 -13.19 5.87 -14.61
N ALA A 527 -12.92 6.30 -15.84
CA ALA A 527 -11.66 6.03 -16.54
C ALA A 527 -10.38 6.59 -15.88
N ASN A 528 -10.49 7.38 -14.80
CA ASN A 528 -9.35 7.79 -13.98
C ASN A 528 -8.97 6.76 -12.89
N ASP A 529 -9.77 5.69 -12.71
CA ASP A 529 -9.54 4.69 -11.66
C ASP A 529 -8.13 4.12 -11.79
N SER A 530 -7.51 3.82 -10.64
CA SER A 530 -6.05 3.94 -10.53
C SER A 530 -5.29 2.93 -11.44
N TYR A 531 -5.94 1.83 -11.79
CA TYR A 531 -5.49 0.85 -12.78
C TYR A 531 -5.34 1.42 -14.22
N PHE A 532 -6.25 2.29 -14.67
CA PHE A 532 -6.17 2.92 -16.00
C PHE A 532 -5.18 4.09 -16.04
N SER A 533 -4.96 4.77 -14.92
CA SER A 533 -3.86 5.73 -14.77
C SER A 533 -2.49 5.08 -14.49
N ALA A 534 -2.43 3.74 -14.47
CA ALA A 534 -1.21 2.93 -14.57
C ALA A 534 -0.91 2.45 -16.01
N MET A 535 -1.91 1.95 -16.76
CA MET A 535 -1.86 1.55 -18.19
C MET A 535 -0.48 1.03 -18.67
N THR A 536 0.03 -0.01 -17.99
CA THR A 536 1.35 -0.59 -18.28
C THR A 536 1.31 -1.44 -19.56
N TYR A 537 2.41 -1.45 -20.32
CA TYR A 537 2.61 -2.47 -21.35
C TYR A 537 3.03 -3.80 -20.68
N PRO A 538 2.40 -4.95 -20.96
CA PRO A 538 2.53 -6.17 -20.16
C PRO A 538 3.84 -6.94 -20.42
N GLN A 539 4.99 -6.30 -20.16
CA GLN A 539 6.33 -6.87 -20.36
C GLN A 539 6.60 -8.09 -19.47
N GLY A 540 5.90 -8.19 -18.33
CA GLY A 540 5.97 -9.32 -17.42
C GLY A 540 5.37 -10.63 -17.94
N LEU A 541 4.64 -10.61 -19.06
CA LEU A 541 4.06 -11.82 -19.65
C LEU A 541 5.09 -12.65 -20.44
N PRO A 542 4.85 -13.96 -20.66
CA PRO A 542 5.65 -14.78 -21.57
C PRO A 542 5.62 -14.22 -23.00
N SER A 543 6.72 -14.34 -23.74
CA SER A 543 6.85 -13.81 -25.11
C SER A 543 5.84 -14.39 -26.11
N SER A 544 5.30 -15.59 -25.85
CA SER A 544 4.17 -16.18 -26.60
C SER A 544 2.84 -15.42 -26.44
N SER A 545 2.74 -14.58 -25.41
CA SER A 545 1.56 -13.82 -25.01
C SER A 545 1.83 -12.31 -24.99
N GLN A 546 3.04 -11.86 -25.32
CA GLN A 546 3.35 -10.42 -25.39
C GLN A 546 2.66 -9.79 -26.62
N PRO A 547 2.15 -8.56 -26.52
CA PRO A 547 1.63 -7.85 -27.69
C PRO A 547 2.76 -7.53 -28.67
N ALA A 548 2.44 -7.49 -29.96
CA ALA A 548 3.43 -7.24 -31.03
C ALA A 548 3.88 -5.77 -31.08
N ASP A 549 2.99 -4.84 -30.79
CA ASP A 549 3.24 -3.40 -30.72
C ASP A 549 2.24 -2.72 -29.76
N ILE A 550 2.36 -1.40 -29.61
CA ILE A 550 1.45 -0.57 -28.79
C ILE A 550 0.06 -0.38 -29.40
N HIS A 551 -0.28 -0.97 -30.54
CA HIS A 551 -1.63 -0.92 -31.14
C HIS A 551 -2.30 -2.30 -31.17
N ALA A 552 -1.63 -3.34 -30.68
CA ALA A 552 -2.09 -4.73 -30.78
C ALA A 552 -3.33 -5.00 -29.92
N ALA A 553 -4.30 -5.70 -30.50
CA ALA A 553 -5.57 -6.09 -29.86
C ALA A 553 -5.37 -6.82 -28.52
N THR A 554 -4.30 -7.60 -28.41
CA THR A 554 -3.94 -8.32 -27.19
C THR A 554 -3.49 -7.39 -26.07
N TRP A 555 -2.90 -6.21 -26.34
CA TRP A 555 -2.46 -5.31 -25.26
C TRP A 555 -3.65 -4.80 -24.45
N GLY A 556 -4.64 -4.19 -25.10
CA GLY A 556 -5.81 -3.60 -24.41
C GLY A 556 -6.69 -4.61 -23.65
N ILE A 557 -6.43 -5.92 -23.81
CA ILE A 557 -7.04 -6.98 -23.00
C ILE A 557 -6.09 -7.51 -21.91
N LEU A 558 -4.81 -7.70 -22.24
CA LEU A 558 -3.77 -8.13 -21.29
C LEU A 558 -3.32 -7.03 -20.33
N SER A 559 -3.77 -5.79 -20.54
CA SER A 559 -3.74 -4.70 -19.57
C SER A 559 -5.11 -4.49 -18.91
N ALA A 560 -5.80 -5.59 -18.58
CA ALA A 560 -7.03 -5.62 -17.77
C ALA A 560 -7.10 -6.82 -16.80
N VAL A 561 -6.01 -7.61 -16.73
CA VAL A 561 -5.87 -8.90 -16.05
C VAL A 561 -4.51 -8.96 -15.37
#